data_AF-A0A4W5PCP3-F1
#
_entry.id   AF-A0A4W5PCP3-F1
#
_cell.length_a   1.000
_cell.length_b   1.000
_cell.length_c   1.000
_cell.angle_alpha   90.00
_cell.angle_beta   90.00
_cell.angle_gamma   90.00
#
_symmetry.space_group_name_H-M   'P 1'
#
loop_
_entity.id
_entity.type
_entity.pdbx_description
1 polymer ?
#
loop_
_entity_poly.entity_id
_entity_poly.type
_entity_poly.pdbx_seq_one_letter_code
_entity_poly.pdbx_strand_id
1 'polypeptide(L)'
;MRVAFPDTKKTYCFDAFPNIEKVSKIPSPVLIIHGTEDEVIDFSHGLALFERCPKAVEPLWVEGAGHNDIELYSQYLERLRRFINQDLSCPN
;
A
#
# COMPACT_ATOMS: atom_id res chain seq x y z
N MET A 1 11.21 6.91 -8.60
CA MET A 1 11.56 6.71 -10.03
C MET A 1 10.69 5.66 -10.72
N ARG A 2 10.32 4.56 -10.04
CA ARG A 2 9.52 3.48 -10.64
C ARG A 2 8.16 3.91 -11.21
N VAL A 3 7.54 4.94 -10.61
CA VAL A 3 6.33 5.58 -11.14
C VAL A 3 6.55 6.17 -12.54
N ALA A 4 7.65 6.88 -12.76
CA ALA A 4 7.96 7.50 -14.06
C ALA A 4 8.63 6.51 -15.04
N PHE A 5 9.27 5.47 -14.52
CA PHE A 5 10.03 4.49 -15.29
C PHE A 5 9.76 3.07 -14.76
N PRO A 6 8.70 2.40 -15.23
CA PRO A 6 8.20 1.14 -14.66
C PRO A 6 9.24 0.01 -14.65
N ASP A 7 10.09 -0.08 -15.68
CA ASP A 7 11.13 -1.10 -15.80
C ASP A 7 12.33 -0.91 -14.85
N THR A 8 12.31 0.14 -14.04
CA THR A 8 13.41 0.47 -13.13
C THR A 8 13.55 -0.55 -12.02
N LYS A 9 14.57 -1.41 -12.12
CA LYS A 9 14.87 -2.43 -11.10
C LYS A 9 15.62 -1.88 -9.89
N LYS A 10 16.35 -0.77 -10.04
CA LYS A 10 17.18 -0.18 -8.97
C LYS A 10 16.52 1.01 -8.29
N THR A 11 16.67 1.10 -6.98
CA THR A 11 16.30 2.31 -6.23
C THR A 11 17.48 3.28 -6.28
N TYR A 12 17.27 4.46 -6.85
CA TYR A 12 18.30 5.49 -6.94
C TYR A 12 18.36 6.33 -5.66
N CYS A 13 19.53 6.90 -5.34
CA CYS A 13 19.72 7.72 -4.15
C CYS A 13 18.92 9.04 -4.16
N PHE A 14 18.47 9.48 -5.34
CA PHE A 14 17.60 10.63 -5.55
C PHE A 14 16.13 10.24 -5.78
N ASP A 15 15.76 8.99 -5.50
CA ASP A 15 14.36 8.60 -5.46
C ASP A 15 13.70 9.18 -4.20
N ALA A 16 12.76 10.12 -4.38
CA ALA A 16 12.04 10.74 -3.26
C ALA A 16 11.16 9.74 -2.50
N PHE A 17 10.72 8.66 -3.16
CA PHE A 17 9.79 7.68 -2.61
C PHE A 17 10.31 6.24 -2.73
N PRO A 18 11.40 5.88 -2.03
CA PRO A 18 11.97 4.53 -2.06
C PRO A 18 11.16 3.57 -1.15
N ASN A 19 9.83 3.62 -1.23
CA ASN A 19 8.92 2.92 -0.33
C ASN A 19 9.17 1.41 -0.35
N ILE A 20 9.49 0.86 -1.52
CA ILE A 20 9.78 -0.57 -1.69
C ILE A 20 11.03 -1.06 -0.93
N GLU A 21 11.99 -0.17 -0.64
CA GLU A 21 13.16 -0.48 0.21
C GLU A 21 12.87 -0.26 1.70
N LYS A 22 11.96 0.67 2.00
CA LYS A 22 11.58 1.02 3.37
C LYS A 22 10.61 0.00 3.96
N VAL A 23 9.71 -0.55 3.15
CA VAL A 23 8.60 -1.41 3.60
C VAL A 23 9.08 -2.68 4.30
N SER A 24 10.20 -3.25 3.86
CA SER A 24 10.80 -4.45 4.47
C SER A 24 11.38 -4.20 5.86
N LYS A 25 11.58 -2.94 6.24
CA LYS A 25 12.18 -2.52 7.51
C LYS A 25 11.15 -2.08 8.55
N ILE A 26 9.86 -2.08 8.21
CA ILE A 26 8.79 -1.64 9.11
C ILE A 26 8.52 -2.76 10.14
N PRO A 27 8.73 -2.52 11.45
CA PRO A 27 8.55 -3.55 12.48
C PRO A 27 7.08 -3.70 12.92
N SER A 28 6.20 -2.80 12.49
CA SER A 28 4.82 -2.68 12.94
C SER A 28 3.83 -3.26 11.92
N PRO A 29 2.61 -3.64 12.34
CA PRO A 29 1.56 -4.03 11.41
C PRO A 29 1.33 -2.94 10.35
N VAL A 30 1.23 -3.34 9.07
CA VAL A 30 1.04 -2.42 7.94
C VAL A 30 -0.22 -2.81 7.18
N LEU A 31 -1.18 -1.89 7.15
CA LEU A 31 -2.31 -1.95 6.23
C LEU A 31 -1.95 -1.24 4.92
N ILE A 32 -2.21 -1.90 3.79
CA ILE A 32 -2.11 -1.32 2.46
C ILE A 32 -3.52 -1.24 1.89
N ILE A 33 -3.90 -0.04 1.44
CA ILE A 33 -5.16 0.22 0.74
C ILE A 33 -4.81 0.81 -0.63
N HIS A 34 -5.39 0.29 -1.69
CA HIS A 34 -5.12 0.76 -3.05
C HIS A 34 -6.33 0.57 -3.97
N GLY A 35 -6.59 1.56 -4.84
CA GLY A 35 -7.58 1.47 -5.90
C GLY A 35 -7.04 0.61 -7.05
N THR A 36 -7.91 -0.20 -7.66
CA THR A 36 -7.51 -1.07 -8.77
C THR A 36 -7.42 -0.33 -10.12
N GLU A 37 -8.04 0.84 -10.22
CA GLU A 37 -8.04 1.71 -11.41
C GLU A 37 -7.27 3.02 -11.17
N ASP A 38 -6.33 3.03 -10.21
CA ASP A 38 -5.48 4.19 -9.94
C ASP A 38 -4.63 4.55 -11.16
N GLU A 39 -4.95 5.71 -11.74
CA GLU A 39 -4.38 6.23 -12.97
C GLU A 39 -3.03 6.96 -12.77
N VAL A 40 -2.67 7.25 -11.52
CA VAL A 40 -1.46 8.00 -11.15
C VAL A 40 -0.36 7.04 -10.69
N ILE A 41 -0.73 6.06 -9.86
CA ILE A 41 0.15 5.05 -9.30
C ILE A 41 -0.45 3.68 -9.61
N ASP A 42 0.15 2.94 -10.54
CA ASP A 42 -0.37 1.64 -10.95
C ASP A 42 -0.53 0.67 -9.76
N PHE A 43 -1.63 -0.10 -9.77
CA PHE A 43 -1.99 -1.07 -8.73
C PHE A 43 -0.85 -2.04 -8.36
N SER A 44 0.04 -2.38 -9.30
CA SER A 44 1.21 -3.23 -9.04
C SER A 44 2.12 -2.69 -7.94
N HIS A 45 2.13 -1.38 -7.69
CA HIS A 45 2.88 -0.77 -6.59
C HIS A 45 2.33 -1.21 -5.24
N GLY A 46 1.00 -1.18 -5.07
CA GLY A 46 0.33 -1.68 -3.86
C GLY A 46 0.62 -3.16 -3.62
N LEU A 47 0.51 -3.97 -4.68
CA LEU A 47 0.82 -5.40 -4.61
C LEU A 47 2.28 -5.66 -4.23
N ALA A 48 3.23 -4.97 -4.85
CA ALA A 48 4.66 -5.13 -4.57
C ALA A 48 5.03 -4.71 -3.14
N LEU A 49 4.36 -3.68 -2.59
CA LEU A 49 4.53 -3.30 -1.18
C LEU A 49 4.00 -4.40 -0.25
N PHE A 50 2.84 -4.97 -0.57
CA PHE A 50 2.23 -6.04 0.21
C PHE A 50 3.14 -7.28 0.26
N GLU A 51 3.60 -7.74 -0.90
CA GLU A 51 4.49 -8.90 -1.01
C GLU A 51 5.83 -8.72 -0.26
N ARG A 52 6.34 -7.49 -0.18
CA ARG A 52 7.62 -7.20 0.48
C ARG A 52 7.52 -6.76 1.92
N CYS A 53 6.31 -6.61 2.47
CA CYS A 53 6.11 -6.18 3.85
C CYS A 53 5.99 -7.38 4.80
N PRO A 54 6.96 -7.61 5.71
CA PRO A 54 6.93 -8.77 6.61
C PRO A 54 5.77 -8.78 7.61
N LYS A 55 5.20 -7.59 7.86
CA LYS A 55 4.12 -7.37 8.84
C LYS A 55 2.86 -6.82 8.14
N ALA A 56 2.69 -7.12 6.86
CA ALA A 56 1.46 -6.78 6.15
C ALA A 56 0.28 -7.50 6.81
N VAL A 57 -0.77 -6.75 7.11
CA VAL A 57 -2.07 -7.33 7.45
C VAL A 57 -2.89 -7.50 6.17
N GLU A 58 -4.07 -8.10 6.28
CA GLU A 58 -4.98 -8.27 5.14
C GLU A 58 -5.17 -6.92 4.39
N PRO A 59 -4.78 -6.80 3.12
CA PRO A 59 -4.86 -5.53 2.41
C PRO A 59 -6.32 -5.21 2.03
N LEU A 60 -6.57 -4.00 1.55
CA LEU A 60 -7.83 -3.65 0.88
C LEU A 60 -7.53 -3.17 -0.53
N TRP A 61 -8.01 -3.93 -1.50
CA TRP A 61 -8.03 -3.54 -2.91
C TRP A 61 -9.44 -3.08 -3.23
N VAL A 62 -9.60 -1.81 -3.59
CA VAL A 62 -10.90 -1.23 -3.88
C VAL A 62 -11.15 -1.33 -5.38
N GLU A 63 -12.04 -2.23 -5.77
CA GLU A 63 -12.40 -2.47 -7.17
C GLU A 63 -13.02 -1.20 -7.78
N GLY A 64 -12.48 -0.74 -8.91
CA GLY A 64 -12.96 0.43 -9.64
C GLY A 64 -12.62 1.80 -9.03
N ALA A 65 -11.91 1.86 -7.88
CA ALA A 65 -11.44 3.13 -7.34
C ALA A 65 -10.16 3.61 -8.04
N GLY A 66 -10.10 4.91 -8.31
CA GLY A 66 -8.94 5.62 -8.82
C GLY A 66 -8.12 6.29 -7.72
N HIS A 67 -7.23 7.21 -8.11
CA HIS A 67 -6.29 7.83 -7.17
C HIS A 67 -6.96 8.76 -6.13
N ASN A 68 -8.07 9.40 -6.51
CA ASN A 68 -8.67 10.53 -5.79
C ASN A 68 -10.09 10.28 -5.27
N ASP A 69 -10.59 9.04 -5.33
CA ASP A 69 -11.96 8.71 -4.94
C ASP A 69 -12.07 7.52 -3.97
N ILE A 70 -10.95 6.91 -3.60
CA ILE A 70 -10.93 5.67 -2.81
C ILE A 70 -11.62 5.82 -1.45
N GLU A 71 -11.56 7.01 -0.84
CA GLU A 71 -12.21 7.31 0.44
C GLU A 71 -13.74 7.42 0.33
N LEU A 72 -14.28 7.56 -0.88
CA LEU A 72 -15.72 7.59 -1.13
C LEU A 72 -16.36 6.20 -1.00
N TYR A 73 -15.56 5.13 -1.05
CA TYR A 73 -16.01 3.75 -0.92
C TYR A 73 -16.13 3.39 0.57
N SER A 74 -17.30 2.87 1.00
CA SER A 74 -17.56 2.53 2.41
C SER A 74 -16.54 1.54 2.99
N GLN A 75 -16.04 0.64 2.14
CA GLN A 75 -15.02 -0.37 2.45
C GLN A 75 -13.73 0.26 3.03
N TYR A 76 -13.37 1.47 2.59
CA TYR A 76 -12.20 2.19 3.09
C TYR A 76 -12.27 2.41 4.60
N LEU A 77 -13.37 3.02 5.07
CA LEU A 77 -13.56 3.31 6.50
C LEU A 77 -13.78 2.04 7.31
N GLU A 78 -14.47 1.05 6.76
CA GLU A 78 -14.69 -0.25 7.41
C GLU A 78 -13.36 -0.98 7.66
N ARG A 79 -12.52 -1.10 6.63
CA ARG A 79 -11.20 -1.74 6.76
C ARG A 79 -10.29 -0.98 7.71
N LEU A 80 -10.29 0.36 7.64
CA LEU A 80 -9.47 1.20 8.50
C LEU A 80 -9.88 1.04 9.98
N ARG A 81 -11.19 1.02 10.27
CA ARG A 81 -11.70 0.74 11.62
C ARG A 81 -11.29 -0.65 12.11
N ARG A 82 -11.36 -1.67 11.24
CA ARG A 82 -10.90 -3.03 11.57
C ARG A 82 -9.41 -3.04 11.92
N PHE A 83 -8.60 -2.33 11.14
CA PHE A 83 -7.16 -2.23 11.40
C PHE A 83 -6.86 -1.64 12.77
N ILE A 84 -7.48 -0.50 13.08
CA ILE A 84 -7.26 0.20 14.34
C ILE A 84 -7.71 -0.64 15.55
N ASN A 85 -8.88 -1.27 15.47
CA ASN A 85 -9.52 -1.93 16.62
C ASN A 85 -9.16 -3.41 16.78
N GLN A 86 -8.57 -4.05 15.76
CA GLN A 86 -8.29 -5.49 15.77
C GLN A 86 -6.83 -5.77 15.44
N ASP A 87 -6.37 -5.30 14.28
CA ASP A 87 -5.05 -5.66 13.76
C ASP A 87 -3.90 -5.02 14.55
N LEU A 88 -4.09 -3.80 15.06
CA LEU A 88 -3.09 -3.11 15.91
C LEU A 88 -3.06 -3.63 17.35
N SER A 89 -4.16 -4.21 17.83
CA SER A 89 -4.34 -4.66 19.22
C SER A 89 -3.81 -6.06 19.50
N CYS A 90 -3.39 -6.81 18.47
CA CYS A 90 -2.73 -8.09 18.65
C CYS A 90 -1.21 -7.91 18.69
N PRO A 91 -0.56 -8.03 19.86
CA PRO A 91 0.89 -8.16 19.91
C PRO A 91 1.29 -9.50 19.27
N ASN A 92 2.24 -9.46 18.33
CA ASN A 92 2.97 -10.65 17.88
C ASN A 92 3.91 -11.15 18.96
#